data_AF-A0A3D1ZGR5-F1
#
_entry.id   AF-A0A3D1ZGR5-F1
#
_cell.length_a   1.000
_cell.length_b   1.000
_cell.length_c   1.000
_cell.angle_alpha   90.00
_cell.angle_beta   90.00
_cell.angle_gamma   90.00
#
_symmetry.space_group_name_H-M   'P 1'
#
loop_
_entity.id
_entity.type
_entity.pdbx_description
1 polymer ?
#
loop_
_entity_poly.entity_id
_entity_poly.type
_entity_poly.pdbx_seq_one_letter_code
_entity_poly.pdbx_strand_id
1 'polypeptide(L)' 'MGAYSQIGYRPIAPLGGEESKNPLPPGENSPVRLAEFASDWLAMGAQIVGGCCATTPAHIKAMSKLLD' A
#
# COMPACT_ATOMS: atom_id res chain seq x y z
N MET A 1 13.36 7.72 -10.08
CA MET A 1 11.95 7.35 -10.34
C MET A 1 11.36 6.78 -9.06
N GLY A 2 10.10 7.11 -8.74
CA GLY A 2 9.43 6.62 -7.54
C GLY A 2 8.12 5.92 -7.90
N ALA A 3 7.70 4.95 -7.09
CA ALA A 3 6.46 4.22 -7.29
C ALA A 3 5.69 4.10 -5.97
N TYR A 4 4.40 4.33 -6.03
CA TYR A 4 3.47 4.05 -4.93
C TYR A 4 2.17 3.56 -5.52
N SER A 5 1.54 2.62 -4.84
CA SER A 5 0.21 2.16 -5.19
C SER A 5 -0.81 3.02 -4.47
N GLN A 6 -1.89 3.33 -5.18
CA GLN A 6 -3.13 3.75 -4.55
C GLN A 6 -3.83 2.49 -4.05
N ILE A 7 -3.30 1.90 -2.97
CA ILE A 7 -4.01 0.81 -2.31
C ILE A 7 -5.23 1.45 -1.66
N GLY A 8 -6.37 1.27 -2.29
CA GLY A 8 -7.64 1.80 -1.85
C GLY A 8 -8.02 1.44 -0.41
N TYR A 9 -9.03 2.17 0.03
CA TYR A 9 -9.37 2.43 1.42
C TYR A 9 -9.61 1.16 2.24
N ARG A 10 -8.89 1.00 3.36
CA ARG A 10 -9.35 0.16 4.47
C ARG A 10 -10.58 0.84 5.07
N PRO A 11 -11.73 0.16 5.18
CA PRO A 11 -12.92 0.78 5.75
C PRO A 11 -12.66 1.06 7.23
N ILE A 12 -12.36 2.31 7.53
CA ILE A 12 -12.54 2.90 8.87
C ILE A 12 -13.26 4.22 8.69
N ALA A 13 -14.56 4.26 8.96
CA ALA A 13 -15.30 5.49 9.30
C ALA A 13 -16.00 5.22 10.65
N PRO A 14 -16.29 6.19 11.57
CA PRO A 14 -16.28 7.68 11.47
C PRO A 14 -15.45 8.39 12.61
N LEU A 15 -15.31 9.72 12.73
CA LEU A 15 -16.33 10.75 13.03
C LEU A 15 -16.44 11.83 11.93
N GLY A 16 -17.51 11.78 11.14
CA GLY A 16 -17.91 12.81 10.17
C GLY A 16 -17.68 12.51 8.68
N GLY A 17 -17.01 11.40 8.33
CA GLY A 17 -16.74 11.01 6.95
C GLY A 17 -17.66 9.91 6.42
N GLU A 18 -17.94 9.95 5.11
CA GLU A 18 -18.68 8.92 4.38
C GLU A 18 -17.78 7.75 3.94
N GLU A 19 -18.36 6.55 3.84
CA GLU A 19 -17.64 5.36 3.42
C GLU A 19 -17.15 5.47 1.96
N SER A 20 -16.04 4.80 1.63
CA SER A 20 -15.49 4.82 0.27
C SER A 20 -16.52 4.27 -0.72
N LYS A 21 -16.80 5.04 -1.79
CA LYS A 21 -17.70 4.63 -2.88
C LYS A 21 -17.15 3.46 -3.72
N ASN A 22 -15.85 3.15 -3.60
CA ASN A 22 -15.17 2.03 -4.25
C ASN A 22 -14.25 1.33 -3.22
N PRO A 23 -14.76 0.41 -2.40
CA PRO A 23 -13.92 -0.39 -1.51
C PRO A 23 -13.08 -1.37 -2.33
N LEU A 24 -11.81 -1.56 -1.96
CA LEU A 24 -11.04 -2.68 -2.50
C LEU A 24 -11.59 -4.00 -1.94
N PRO A 25 -11.59 -5.09 -2.71
CA PRO A 25 -11.88 -6.41 -2.20
C PRO A 25 -10.93 -6.78 -1.04
N PRO A 26 -11.41 -7.54 -0.05
CA PRO A 26 -10.59 -7.99 1.07
C PRO A 26 -9.31 -8.70 0.58
N GLY A 27 -8.15 -8.24 1.05
CA GLY A 27 -6.85 -8.83 0.72
C GLY A 27 -6.04 -8.08 -0.34
N GLU A 28 -6.66 -7.22 -1.15
CA GLU A 28 -5.90 -6.35 -2.06
C GLU A 28 -5.08 -5.29 -1.31
N ASN A 29 -5.57 -4.81 -0.16
CA ASN A 29 -4.84 -3.94 0.77
C ASN A 29 -4.13 -4.74 1.87
N SER A 30 -3.35 -5.75 1.48
CA SER A 30 -2.54 -6.51 2.43
C SER A 30 -1.07 -6.05 2.41
N PRO A 31 -0.36 -6.10 3.56
CA PRO A 31 1.06 -5.80 3.63
C PRO A 31 1.91 -6.60 2.65
N VAL A 32 1.57 -7.88 2.46
CA VAL A 32 2.26 -8.78 1.54
C VAL A 32 2.06 -8.33 0.10
N ARG A 33 0.83 -8.00 -0.28
CA ARG A 33 0.54 -7.56 -1.65
C ARG A 33 1.27 -6.27 -2.02
N LEU A 34 1.40 -5.31 -1.10
CA LEU A 34 2.22 -4.13 -1.35
C LEU A 34 3.71 -4.45 -1.51
N ALA A 35 4.23 -5.40 -0.71
CA ALA A 35 5.62 -5.82 -0.84
C ALA A 35 5.91 -6.50 -2.20
N GLU A 36 4.96 -7.28 -2.74
CA GLU A 36 5.08 -7.85 -4.10
C GLU A 36 5.25 -6.74 -5.15
N PHE A 37 4.37 -5.74 -5.14
CA PHE A 37 4.49 -4.59 -6.05
C PHE A 37 5.78 -3.80 -5.84
N ALA A 38 6.20 -3.62 -4.59
CA ALA A 38 7.44 -2.94 -4.26
C ALA A 38 8.66 -3.67 -4.86
N SER A 39 8.68 -5.01 -4.80
CA SER A 39 9.72 -5.83 -5.42
C SER A 39 9.79 -5.62 -6.93
N ASP A 40 8.63 -5.63 -7.61
CA ASP A 40 8.57 -5.38 -9.06
C ASP A 40 9.07 -3.97 -9.42
N TRP A 41 8.69 -2.96 -8.64
CA TRP A 41 9.14 -1.59 -8.87
C TRP A 41 10.64 -1.41 -8.63
N LEU A 42 11.19 -2.04 -7.59
CA LEU A 42 12.63 -2.05 -7.34
C LEU A 42 13.38 -2.70 -8.51
N ALA A 43 12.88 -3.81 -9.04
CA ALA A 43 13.45 -4.46 -10.23
C ALA A 43 13.40 -3.57 -11.49
N MET A 44 12.39 -2.69 -11.59
CA MET A 44 12.29 -1.69 -12.66
C MET A 44 13.13 -0.41 -12.40
N GLY A 45 13.90 -0.35 -11.32
CA GLY A 45 14.77 0.78 -11.00
C GLY A 45 14.11 1.90 -10.20
N ALA A 46 13.01 1.62 -9.50
CA ALA A 46 12.48 2.55 -8.50
C ALA A 46 13.50 2.73 -7.37
N GLN A 47 13.76 3.99 -7.01
CA GLN A 47 14.68 4.34 -5.92
C GLN A 47 13.94 4.75 -4.65
N ILE A 48 12.66 5.08 -4.80
CA ILE A 48 11.77 5.48 -3.70
C ILE A 48 10.47 4.71 -3.87
N VAL A 49 10.14 3.89 -2.88
CA VAL A 49 8.92 3.09 -2.85
C VAL A 49 8.16 3.36 -1.56
N GLY A 50 6.86 3.57 -1.68
CA GLY A 50 6.00 3.87 -0.55
C GLY A 50 4.53 3.58 -0.85
N GLY A 51 3.65 4.13 -0.03
CA GLY A 51 2.21 4.02 -0.20
C GLY A 51 1.49 5.33 0.12
N CYS A 52 0.27 5.47 -0.40
CA CYS A 52 -0.58 6.64 -0.20
C CYS A 52 -1.67 6.31 0.85
N CYS A 53 -2.92 6.68 0.59
CA CYS A 53 -4.07 6.40 1.46
C CYS A 53 -4.13 4.93 1.92
N ALA A 54 -4.58 4.71 3.16
CA ALA A 54 -4.76 3.39 3.78
C ALA A 54 -3.50 2.51 3.93
N THR A 55 -2.32 2.99 3.51
CA THR A 55 -1.04 2.39 3.86
C THR A 55 -0.83 2.48 5.37
N THR A 56 -0.33 1.42 5.98
CA THR A 56 -0.13 1.33 7.44
C THR A 56 1.29 0.93 7.78
N PRO A 57 1.73 1.06 9.04
CA PRO A 57 3.06 0.63 9.45
C PRO A 57 3.37 -0.84 9.11
N ALA A 58 2.36 -1.72 9.10
CA ALA A 58 2.53 -3.11 8.69
C ALA A 58 2.97 -3.25 7.22
N HIS A 59 2.43 -2.39 6.34
CA HIS A 59 2.83 -2.34 4.94
C HIS A 59 4.28 -1.90 4.78
N ILE A 60 4.68 -0.83 5.47
CA ILE A 60 6.06 -0.33 5.43
C ILE A 60 7.03 -1.39 5.96
N LYS A 61 6.68 -2.08 7.05
CA LYS A 61 7.49 -3.18 7.59
C LYS A 61 7.64 -4.34 6.62
N ALA A 62 6.61 -4.65 5.83
CA ALA A 62 6.69 -5.70 4.82
C ALA A 62 7.63 -5.31 3.66
N MET A 63 7.55 -4.07 3.17
CA MET A 63 8.46 -3.56 2.13
C MET A 63 9.90 -3.42 2.63
N SER A 64 10.11 -3.02 3.88
CA SER A 64 11.45 -2.86 4.45
C SER A 64 12.27 -4.15 4.41
N LYS A 65 11.61 -5.31 4.51
CA LYS A 65 12.28 -6.62 4.40
C LYS A 65 12.86 -6.91 3.01
N LEU A 66 12.50 -6.12 1.99
CA LEU A 66 13.05 -6.23 0.63
C LEU A 66 14.38 -5.49 0.49
N LEU A 67 14.73 -4.64 1.47
CA LEU A 67 15.93 -3.80 1.47
C LEU A 67 17.01 -4.32 2.42
N ASP A 68 16.71 -5.37 3.19
CA ASP A 68 17.69 -6.14 3.97
C ASP A 68 18.52 -7.03 3.03
#